data_AF-W7NEA6-F1
#
_entry.id   AF-W7NEA6-F1
#
_cell.length_a   1.000
_cell.length_b   1.000
_cell.length_c   1.000
_cell.angle_alpha   90.00
_cell.angle_beta   90.00
_cell.angle_gamma   90.00
#
_symmetry.space_group_name_H-M   'P 1'
#
loop_
_entity.id
_entity.type
_entity.pdbx_description
1 polymer ?
#
loop_
_entity_poly.entity_id
_entity_poly.type
_entity_poly.pdbx_seq_one_letter_code
_entity_poly.pdbx_strand_id
1 'polypeptide(L)'
;MSAFPIVDGVTVAIPPPEGYVVNFDHPLQRHAIESYVISGIGTALAFLFFLQYLYVKLWVLRKPDGETGKTLAPIWIKLSSAKDRKPAL
;
A
#
# COMPACT_ATOMS: atom_id res chain seq x y z
N MET A 1 31.65 -19.24 43.07
CA MET A 1 31.34 -18.01 42.29
C MET A 1 30.28 -18.38 41.27
N SER A 2 29.23 -17.57 41.09
CA SER A 2 28.14 -17.86 40.13
C SER A 2 28.66 -17.80 38.69
N ALA A 3 28.19 -18.70 37.83
CA ALA A 3 28.58 -18.74 36.41
C ALA A 3 27.98 -17.60 35.58
N PHE A 4 26.99 -16.89 36.13
CA PHE A 4 26.26 -15.82 35.46
C PHE A 4 26.37 -14.50 36.24
N PRO A 5 26.44 -13.36 35.53
CA PRO A 5 26.39 -12.04 36.14
C PRO A 5 24.99 -11.75 36.73
N ILE A 6 24.99 -11.05 37.87
CA ILE A 6 23.78 -10.60 38.55
C ILE A 6 23.67 -9.09 38.36
N VAL A 7 22.56 -8.63 37.80
CA VAL A 7 22.25 -7.20 37.59
C VAL A 7 20.94 -6.90 38.31
N ASP A 8 20.96 -5.97 39.26
CA ASP A 8 19.80 -5.58 40.08
C ASP A 8 19.08 -6.78 40.74
N GLY A 9 19.84 -7.79 41.18
CA GLY A 9 19.30 -9.00 41.81
C GLY A 9 18.76 -10.05 40.82
N VAL A 10 18.80 -9.79 39.51
CA VAL A 10 18.37 -10.71 38.46
C VAL A 10 19.60 -11.34 37.77
N THR A 11 19.57 -12.67 37.62
CA THR A 11 20.60 -13.40 36.87
C THR A 11 20.42 -13.16 35.38
N VAL A 12 21.42 -12.57 34.71
CA VAL A 12 21.38 -12.28 33.27
C VAL A 12 22.42 -13.12 32.51
N ALA A 13 22.10 -13.48 31.26
CA ALA A 13 22.99 -14.29 30.43
C ALA A 13 24.21 -13.51 29.91
N ILE A 14 24.03 -12.22 29.65
CA ILE A 14 25.05 -11.31 29.10
C ILE A 14 24.99 -10.01 29.94
N PRO A 15 26.14 -9.45 30.36
CA PRO A 15 26.16 -8.20 31.08
C PRO A 15 25.69 -7.03 30.19
N PRO A 16 25.09 -5.98 30.77
CA PRO A 16 24.66 -4.82 30.02
C PRO A 16 25.86 -4.10 29.40
N PRO A 17 25.70 -3.49 28.21
CA PRO A 17 26.70 -2.61 27.63
C PRO A 17 27.06 -1.45 28.58
N GLU A 18 28.29 -0.95 28.49
CA GLU A 18 28.73 0.19 29.29
C GLU A 18 27.79 1.40 29.11
N GLY A 19 27.34 1.99 30.22
CA GLY A 19 26.42 3.13 30.24
C GLY A 19 24.94 2.79 30.05
N TYR A 20 24.57 1.53 29.82
CA TYR A 20 23.17 1.11 29.75
C TYR A 20 22.60 0.82 31.13
N VAL A 21 21.71 1.68 31.62
CA VAL A 21 20.97 1.45 32.86
C VAL A 21 19.87 0.43 32.60
N VAL A 22 19.98 -0.73 33.24
CA VAL A 22 18.97 -1.79 33.12
C VAL A 22 17.79 -1.43 34.01
N ASN A 23 16.60 -1.36 33.43
CA ASN A 23 15.35 -1.19 34.15
C ASN A 23 14.36 -2.24 33.63
N PHE A 24 14.00 -3.19 34.49
CA PHE A 24 13.09 -4.29 34.13
C PHE A 24 11.61 -3.93 34.25
N ASP A 25 11.27 -2.98 35.12
CA ASP A 25 9.89 -2.52 35.32
C ASP A 25 9.42 -1.65 34.15
N HIS A 26 10.32 -0.78 33.66
CA HIS A 26 10.09 0.11 32.52
C HIS A 26 11.24 -0.03 31.51
N PRO A 27 11.20 -1.09 30.66
CA PRO A 27 12.25 -1.32 29.70
C PRO A 27 12.29 -0.19 28.66
N LEU A 28 13.50 0.31 28.42
CA LEU A 28 13.75 1.31 27.37
C LEU A 28 13.46 0.69 25.99
N GLN A 29 12.47 1.22 25.28
CA GLN A 29 12.22 0.85 23.90
C GLN A 29 13.20 1.57 22.98
N ARG A 30 13.99 0.79 22.24
CA ARG A 30 14.82 1.34 21.17
C ARG A 30 13.97 1.75 19.99
N HIS A 31 14.29 2.92 19.45
CA HIS A 31 13.72 3.48 18.24
C HIS A 31 12.18 3.57 18.20
N ALA A 32 11.55 3.82 19.34
CA ALA A 32 10.09 3.91 19.41
C ALA A 32 9.57 4.99 18.46
N ILE A 33 10.16 6.18 18.50
CA ILE A 33 9.74 7.32 17.67
C ILE A 33 10.04 7.06 16.19
N GLU A 34 11.26 6.62 15.85
CA GLU A 34 11.62 6.38 14.44
C GLU A 34 10.70 5.33 13.80
N SER A 35 10.31 4.29 14.56
CA SER A 35 9.39 3.25 14.08
C SER A 35 8.02 3.82 13.73
N TYR A 36 7.45 4.67 14.61
CA TYR A 36 6.18 5.34 14.33
C TYR A 36 6.26 6.29 13.14
N VAL A 37 7.36 7.02 13.00
CA VAL A 37 7.57 7.94 11.88
C VAL A 37 7.66 7.20 10.55
N ILE A 38 8.48 6.14 10.48
CA ILE A 38 8.63 5.33 9.25
C ILE A 38 7.31 4.67 8.89
N SER A 39 6.61 4.10 9.88
CA SER A 39 5.30 3.49 9.66
C SER A 39 4.29 4.51 9.14
N GLY A 40 4.20 5.70 9.76
CA GLY A 40 3.28 6.75 9.35
C GLY A 40 3.54 7.24 7.92
N ILE A 41 4.80 7.50 7.57
CA ILE A 41 5.18 7.94 6.22
C ILE A 41 4.90 6.84 5.19
N GLY A 42 5.29 5.60 5.49
CA GLY A 42 5.05 4.45 4.61
C GLY A 42 3.56 4.23 4.34
N THR A 43 2.74 4.27 5.38
CA THR A 43 1.28 4.15 5.26
C THR A 43 0.68 5.31 4.47
N ALA A 44 1.09 6.55 4.74
CA ALA A 44 0.58 7.71 4.00
C ALA A 44 0.91 7.63 2.50
N LEU A 45 2.14 7.24 2.16
CA LEU A 45 2.57 7.12 0.76
C LEU A 45 1.83 5.98 0.04
N ALA A 46 1.73 4.81 0.67
CA ALA A 46 0.95 3.70 0.13
C ALA A 46 -0.52 4.07 -0.09
N PHE A 47 -1.10 4.81 0.85
CA PHE A 47 -2.48 5.29 0.75
C PHE A 47 -2.66 6.29 -0.40
N LEU A 48 -1.69 7.19 -0.63
CA LEU A 48 -1.71 8.12 -1.76
C LEU A 48 -1.72 7.36 -3.10
N PHE A 49 -0.83 6.38 -3.27
CA PHE A 49 -0.81 5.55 -4.48
C PHE A 49 -2.08 4.71 -4.64
N PHE A 50 -2.66 4.23 -3.54
CA PHE A 50 -3.93 3.53 -3.57
C PHE A 50 -5.08 4.44 -4.04
N LEU A 51 -5.14 5.69 -3.54
CA LEU A 51 -6.11 6.68 -4.00
C LEU A 51 -5.92 7.02 -5.48
N GLN A 52 -4.67 7.19 -5.94
CA GLN A 52 -4.35 7.40 -7.34
C GLN A 52 -4.84 6.22 -8.21
N TYR A 53 -4.60 4.98 -7.77
CA TYR A 53 -5.08 3.78 -8.45
C TYR A 53 -6.62 3.77 -8.52
N LEU A 54 -7.28 4.08 -7.40
CA LEU A 54 -8.74 4.09 -7.33
C LEU A 54 -9.32 5.18 -8.25
N TYR A 55 -8.70 6.37 -8.30
CA TYR A 55 -9.09 7.45 -9.19
C TYR A 55 -9.04 7.02 -10.66
N VAL A 56 -7.92 6.46 -11.11
CA VAL A 56 -7.76 5.99 -12.50
C VAL A 56 -8.78 4.89 -12.81
N LYS A 57 -8.94 3.94 -11.89
CA LYS A 57 -9.85 2.80 -12.09
C LYS A 57 -11.33 3.20 -12.14
N LEU A 58 -11.76 4.07 -11.24
CA LEU A 58 -13.16 4.46 -11.13
C LEU A 58 -13.54 5.55 -12.11
N TRP A 59 -12.64 6.48 -12.41
CA TRP A 59 -12.99 7.67 -13.20
C TRP A 59 -12.48 7.58 -14.64
N VAL A 60 -11.22 7.20 -14.84
CA VAL A 60 -10.61 7.18 -16.18
C VAL A 60 -11.07 5.97 -16.97
N LEU A 61 -10.94 4.76 -16.40
CA LEU A 61 -11.30 3.52 -17.10
C LEU A 61 -12.81 3.27 -17.21
N ARG A 62 -13.61 3.84 -16.29
CA ARG A 62 -15.07 3.64 -16.31
C ARG A 62 -15.79 4.63 -17.22
N LYS A 63 -15.17 5.76 -17.57
CA LYS A 63 -15.68 6.62 -18.64
C LYS A 63 -15.56 5.85 -19.95
N PRO A 64 -16.64 5.57 -20.69
CA PRO A 64 -16.50 5.13 -22.06
C PRO A 64 -15.78 6.26 -22.81
N ASP A 65 -14.64 5.95 -23.41
CA ASP A 65 -13.87 6.90 -24.19
C ASP A 65 -14.82 7.55 -25.21
N GLY A 66 -15.00 8.86 -25.10
CA GLY A 66 -15.88 9.60 -26.01
C GLY A 66 -15.45 9.40 -27.48
N GLU A 67 -14.17 9.15 -27.69
CA GLU A 67 -13.57 8.79 -28.99
C GLU A 67 -13.95 7.38 -29.45
N THR A 68 -14.04 6.40 -28.54
CA THR A 68 -14.55 5.05 -28.85
C THR A 68 -16.03 5.10 -29.25
N GLY A 69 -16.83 5.92 -28.57
CA GLY A 69 -18.22 6.16 -28.95
C GLY A 69 -18.35 6.78 -30.35
N LYS A 70 -17.57 7.82 -30.65
CA LYS A 70 -17.58 8.52 -31.96
C LYS A 70 -17.12 7.64 -33.12
N THR A 71 -16.17 6.74 -32.89
CA THR A 71 -15.64 5.85 -33.94
C THR A 71 -16.54 4.64 -34.18
N LEU A 72 -17.09 4.04 -33.13
CA LEU A 72 -17.93 2.84 -33.25
C LEU A 72 -19.36 3.14 -33.70
N ALA A 73 -19.93 4.30 -33.35
CA ALA A 73 -21.28 4.69 -33.76
C ALA A 73 -21.52 4.67 -35.28
N PRO A 74 -20.69 5.32 -36.13
CA PRO A 74 -20.89 5.28 -37.59
C PRO A 74 -20.63 3.89 -38.18
N ILE A 75 -19.68 3.12 -37.62
CA ILE A 75 -19.41 1.75 -38.06
C ILE A 75 -20.62 0.86 -37.79
N TRP A 76 -21.21 0.96 -36.59
CA TRP A 76 -22.39 0.19 -36.21
C TRP A 76 -23.62 0.56 -37.04
N ILE A 77 -23.84 1.86 -37.31
CA ILE A 77 -24.91 2.33 -38.21
C ILE A 77 -24.72 1.76 -39.62
N LYS A 78 -23.49 1.79 -40.15
CA LYS A 78 -23.17 1.22 -41.46
C LYS A 78 -23.41 -0.29 -41.51
N LEU A 79 -23.01 -1.01 -40.47
CA LEU A 79 -23.22 -2.45 -40.36
C LEU A 79 -24.71 -2.80 -40.24
N SER A 80 -25.47 -2.04 -39.45
CA SER A 80 -26.92 -2.20 -39.30
C SER A 80 -27.63 -1.97 -40.63
N SER A 81 -27.28 -0.90 -41.35
CA SER A 81 -27.85 -0.61 -42.67
C SER A 81 -27.49 -1.65 -43.73
N ALA A 82 -26.31 -2.27 -43.65
CA ALA A 82 -25.90 -3.36 -44.54
C ALA A 82 -26.65 -4.67 -44.23
N LYS A 83 -26.97 -4.93 -42.96
CA LYS A 83 -27.73 -6.11 -42.53
C LYS A 83 -29.18 -6.08 -43.05
N ASP A 84 -29.78 -4.90 -43.16
CA ASP A 84 -31.17 -4.74 -43.63
C ASP A 84 -31.31 -4.74 -45.16
N ARG A 85 -30.20 -4.67 -45.91
CA ARG A 85 -30.24 -4.86 -47.37
C ARG A 85 -30.37 -6.34 -47.70
N LYS A 86 -31.59 -6.77 -48.08
CA LYS A 86 -31.81 -8.10 -48.68
C LYS A 86 -31.00 -8.23 -49.97
N PRO A 87 -30.39 -9.39 -50.26
CA PRO A 87 -29.71 -9.60 -51.52
C PRO A 87 -30.75 -9.50 -52.65
N ALA A 88 -30.51 -8.60 -53.60
CA ALA A 88 -31.31 -8.52 -54.81
C ALA A 88 -31.08 -9.82 -55.60
N LEU A 89 -32.15 -10.61 -55.75
CA LEU A 89 -32.24 -11.69 -56.73
C LEU A 89 -32.27 -11.09 -58.14
#